data_AF-A0AAV2SV29-F1
#
_entry.id   AF-A0AAV2SV29-F1
#
_cell.length_a   1.000
_cell.length_b   1.000
_cell.length_c   1.000
_cell.angle_alpha   90.00
_cell.angle_beta   90.00
_cell.angle_gamma   90.00
#
_symmetry.space_group_name_H-M   'P 1'
#
loop_
_entity.id
_entity.type
_entity.pdbx_description
1 polymer ?
#
loop_
_entity_poly.entity_id
_entity_poly.type
_entity_poly.pdbx_seq_one_letter_code
_entity_poly.pdbx_strand_id
1 'polypeptide(L)'
;VVIQAVTGTDKEGVVAVDDILINPGKCDTPLSCTFDDGLCLWTQLDDDTLDMEVVHKYHQLHDHTHGDDSGSFMILKIGDPEHAGDTAAIMSESILLTDKSCLSFWWNMNGSGLGKFRVKRIIPDTGFEKIIWEVQGEKTNATAWRYGCVTVWKVNSDSNVCSLYI
;
A
#
# COMPACT_ATOMS: atom_id res chain seq x y z
N VAL A 1 14.91 18.22 -4.37
CA VAL A 1 13.74 18.44 -5.26
C VAL A 1 14.03 19.64 -6.13
N VAL A 2 13.80 19.56 -7.44
CA VAL A 2 13.87 20.71 -8.35
C VAL A 2 12.56 20.75 -9.13
N ILE A 3 11.80 21.81 -8.93
CA ILE A 3 10.65 22.17 -9.76
C ILE A 3 11.18 23.24 -10.72
N GLN A 4 11.20 22.93 -12.01
CA GLN A 4 11.72 23.85 -13.01
C GLN A 4 10.72 24.05 -14.15
N ALA A 5 10.41 25.31 -14.42
CA ALA A 5 9.73 25.75 -15.62
C ALA A 5 10.75 26.39 -16.59
N VAL A 6 10.59 26.13 -17.89
CA VAL A 6 11.39 26.75 -18.96
C VAL A 6 10.44 27.41 -19.96
N THR A 7 10.60 28.71 -20.20
CA THR A 7 9.74 29.53 -21.06
C THR A 7 10.25 29.62 -22.50
N GLY A 8 9.35 29.78 -23.48
CA GLY A 8 9.67 30.02 -24.90
C GLY A 8 9.70 31.50 -25.31
N THR A 9 9.67 31.78 -26.61
CA THR A 9 9.73 33.15 -27.19
C THR A 9 8.36 33.81 -27.40
N ASP A 10 7.26 33.08 -27.16
CA ASP A 10 5.89 33.54 -27.40
C ASP A 10 5.30 34.29 -26.21
N LYS A 11 4.26 35.10 -26.47
CA LYS A 11 3.80 36.14 -25.53
C LYS A 11 2.87 35.68 -24.41
N GLU A 12 2.38 34.44 -24.41
CA GLU A 12 1.39 33.98 -23.42
C GLU A 12 1.62 32.52 -22.97
N GLY A 13 1.60 32.30 -21.65
CA GLY A 13 1.69 30.99 -21.01
C GLY A 13 1.68 31.10 -19.47
N VAL A 14 1.21 30.06 -18.76
CA VAL A 14 1.13 30.02 -17.28
C VAL A 14 1.71 28.72 -16.75
N VAL A 15 2.48 28.81 -15.66
CA VAL A 15 2.85 27.66 -14.81
C VAL A 15 2.26 27.92 -13.43
N ALA A 16 1.48 26.96 -12.93
CA ALA A 16 0.92 27.00 -11.59
C ALA A 16 1.41 25.78 -10.81
N VAL A 17 1.72 26.01 -9.53
CA VAL A 17 2.07 24.97 -8.57
C VAL A 17 1.28 25.27 -7.31
N ASP A 18 0.69 24.25 -6.71
CA ASP A 18 -0.08 24.38 -5.48
C ASP A 18 0.36 23.32 -4.47
N ASP A 19 0.20 23.66 -3.18
CA ASP A 19 0.51 22.85 -2.00
C ASP A 19 1.84 22.07 -2.02
N ILE A 20 2.95 22.76 -1.71
CA ILE A 20 4.26 22.13 -1.46
C ILE A 20 4.56 22.13 0.05
N LEU A 21 4.57 20.95 0.66
CA LEU A 21 4.91 20.79 2.08
C LEU A 21 6.23 20.01 2.25
N ILE A 22 7.13 20.51 3.09
CA ILE A 22 8.32 19.78 3.55
C ILE A 22 8.26 19.71 5.08
N ASN A 23 7.93 18.55 5.62
CA ASN A 23 7.87 18.34 7.05
C ASN A 23 9.28 18.13 7.63
N PRO A 24 9.63 18.79 8.75
CA PRO A 24 10.90 18.56 9.43
C PRO A 24 10.92 17.15 10.04
N GLY A 25 11.85 16.32 9.60
CA GLY A 25 11.97 14.94 10.05
C GLY A 25 12.58 14.05 8.98
N LYS A 26 12.60 12.75 9.24
CA LYS A 26 12.80 11.77 8.18
C LYS A 26 11.58 11.84 7.27
N CYS A 27 11.76 11.89 5.95
CA CYS A 27 10.62 11.70 5.05
C CYS A 27 9.95 10.39 5.42
N ASP A 28 8.64 10.41 5.62
CA ASP A 28 7.87 9.18 5.71
C ASP A 28 8.21 8.36 4.48
N THR A 29 8.67 7.13 4.72
CA THR A 29 8.96 6.24 3.61
C THR A 29 7.64 6.03 2.86
N PRO A 30 7.61 5.99 1.52
CA PRO A 30 6.36 5.81 0.77
C PRO A 30 5.54 4.56 1.14
N LEU A 31 6.13 3.63 1.89
CA LEU A 31 5.48 2.46 2.45
C LEU A 31 4.74 2.69 3.78
N SER A 32 4.95 3.83 4.45
CA SER A 32 4.35 4.13 5.76
C SER A 32 2.97 4.71 5.56
N CYS A 33 1.94 3.98 6.00
CA CYS A 33 0.56 4.45 5.93
C CYS A 33 -0.28 3.84 7.04
N THR A 34 -0.95 4.69 7.83
CA THR A 34 -1.95 4.27 8.83
C THR A 34 -3.37 4.25 8.24
N PHE A 35 -3.55 4.84 7.05
CA PHE A 35 -4.82 5.03 6.35
C PHE A 35 -5.74 6.12 6.90
N ASP A 36 -5.40 6.77 8.01
CA ASP A 36 -6.24 7.80 8.66
C ASP A 36 -6.55 9.00 7.75
N ASP A 37 -5.62 9.33 6.86
CA ASP A 37 -5.73 10.40 5.87
C ASP A 37 -5.91 9.86 4.44
N GLY A 38 -6.45 8.64 4.28
CA GLY A 38 -6.64 7.97 2.99
C GLY A 38 -5.47 7.07 2.59
N LEU A 39 -5.18 6.96 1.29
CA LEU A 39 -4.21 5.96 0.80
C LEU A 39 -2.72 6.36 0.96
N CYS A 40 -2.42 7.53 1.53
CA CYS A 40 -1.06 8.05 1.62
C CYS A 40 -0.38 8.09 0.23
N LEU A 41 0.74 7.36 0.06
CA LEU A 41 1.45 7.16 -1.22
C LEU A 41 1.21 5.75 -1.80
N TRP A 42 0.09 5.13 -1.44
CA TRP A 42 -0.39 3.91 -2.06
C TRP A 42 -1.49 4.23 -3.07
N THR A 43 -1.60 3.39 -4.09
CA THR A 43 -2.59 3.50 -5.17
C THR A 43 -3.24 2.14 -5.38
N GLN A 44 -4.56 2.13 -5.58
CA GLN A 44 -5.28 0.91 -6.01
C GLN A 44 -4.91 0.57 -7.44
N LEU A 45 -4.79 -0.71 -7.75
CA LEU A 45 -4.51 -1.12 -9.11
C LEU A 45 -5.78 -1.16 -9.95
N ASP A 46 -5.72 -0.56 -11.15
CA ASP A 46 -6.84 -0.58 -12.09
C ASP A 46 -6.94 -1.90 -12.87
N ASP A 47 -5.91 -2.77 -12.79
CA ASP A 47 -5.80 -4.02 -13.54
C ASP A 47 -6.19 -5.28 -12.73
N ASP A 48 -6.70 -5.09 -11.52
CA ASP A 48 -7.27 -6.14 -10.69
C ASP A 48 -8.81 -6.21 -10.83
N THR A 49 -9.47 -7.08 -10.06
CA THR A 49 -10.92 -7.31 -10.22
C THR A 49 -11.76 -6.64 -9.13
N LEU A 50 -11.15 -6.22 -8.02
CA LEU A 50 -11.85 -5.67 -6.86
C LEU A 50 -11.04 -4.55 -6.23
N ASP A 51 -11.73 -3.50 -5.83
CA ASP A 51 -11.16 -2.45 -5.00
C ASP A 51 -11.25 -2.76 -3.51
N MET A 52 -10.16 -2.56 -2.78
CA MET A 52 -10.19 -2.43 -1.33
C MET A 52 -10.80 -1.09 -0.87
N GLU A 53 -11.34 -1.04 0.34
CA GLU A 53 -11.95 0.17 0.92
C GLU A 53 -11.24 0.60 2.21
N VAL A 54 -11.12 1.91 2.46
CA VAL A 54 -10.71 2.44 3.76
C VAL A 54 -11.94 2.56 4.67
N VAL A 55 -11.88 1.97 5.85
CA VAL A 55 -12.97 1.97 6.84
C VAL A 55 -12.43 2.24 8.25
N HIS A 56 -13.27 2.82 9.12
CA HIS A 56 -12.95 3.00 10.54
C HIS A 56 -13.24 1.75 11.38
N LYS A 57 -14.12 0.88 10.88
CA LYS A 57 -14.60 -0.31 11.58
C LYS A 57 -15.13 -1.35 10.61
N TYR A 58 -14.91 -2.62 10.93
CA TYR A 58 -15.60 -3.73 10.27
C TYR A 58 -16.02 -4.78 11.28
N HIS A 59 -17.33 -4.92 11.51
CA HIS A 59 -17.88 -5.79 12.55
C HIS A 59 -17.29 -5.46 13.94
N GLN A 60 -16.47 -6.37 14.50
CA GLN A 60 -15.79 -6.20 15.79
C GLN A 60 -14.31 -5.80 15.61
N LEU A 61 -13.83 -5.64 14.37
CA LEU A 61 -12.47 -5.22 14.08
C LEU A 61 -12.41 -3.68 14.07
N HIS A 62 -11.48 -3.17 14.87
CA HIS A 62 -11.13 -1.76 15.00
C HIS A 62 -9.74 -1.51 14.40
N ASP A 63 -9.41 -0.25 14.09
CA ASP A 63 -8.07 0.11 13.65
C ASP A 63 -7.01 -0.34 14.67
N HIS A 64 -5.91 -0.89 14.16
CA HIS A 64 -4.79 -1.32 14.97
C HIS A 64 -4.05 -0.13 15.61
N THR A 65 -3.87 0.96 14.86
CA THR A 65 -3.01 2.08 15.28
C THR A 65 -3.55 2.75 16.54
N HIS A 66 -4.86 2.97 16.58
CA HIS A 66 -5.56 3.62 17.70
C HIS A 66 -6.17 2.61 18.68
N GLY A 67 -6.52 1.42 18.19
CA GLY A 67 -7.22 0.40 18.98
C GLY A 67 -8.73 0.66 19.15
N ASP A 68 -9.28 1.62 18.40
CA ASP A 68 -10.70 2.01 18.43
C ASP A 68 -11.19 2.51 17.06
N ASP A 69 -12.39 3.11 17.02
CA ASP A 69 -13.05 3.61 15.80
C ASP A 69 -12.53 5.00 15.36
N SER A 70 -11.52 5.58 16.02
CA SER A 70 -10.96 6.90 15.67
C SER A 70 -9.93 6.86 14.54
N GLY A 71 -9.27 5.73 14.37
CA GLY A 71 -8.39 5.45 13.23
C GLY A 71 -9.11 4.76 12.09
N SER A 72 -8.36 4.39 11.06
CA SER A 72 -8.90 3.65 9.92
C SER A 72 -7.93 2.60 9.38
N PHE A 73 -8.44 1.70 8.54
CA PHE A 73 -7.67 0.63 7.92
C PHE A 73 -8.30 0.22 6.59
N MET A 74 -7.50 -0.41 5.73
CA MET A 74 -7.99 -0.96 4.47
C MET A 74 -8.56 -2.36 4.63
N ILE A 75 -9.67 -2.64 3.94
CA ILE A 75 -10.33 -3.94 3.92
C ILE A 75 -10.74 -4.36 2.51
N LEU A 76 -10.63 -5.67 2.23
CA LEU A 76 -11.34 -6.33 1.14
C LEU A 76 -12.52 -7.13 1.71
N LYS A 77 -13.74 -6.79 1.32
CA LYS A 77 -14.95 -7.50 1.79
C LYS A 77 -15.25 -8.68 0.87
N ILE A 78 -15.01 -9.90 1.37
CA ILE A 78 -15.32 -11.13 0.64
C ILE A 78 -16.72 -11.59 1.06
N GLY A 79 -17.70 -11.44 0.17
CA GLY A 79 -19.11 -11.71 0.46
C GLY A 79 -19.80 -12.73 -0.45
N ASP A 80 -19.36 -12.86 -1.70
CA ASP A 80 -20.01 -13.72 -2.70
C ASP A 80 -19.08 -14.85 -3.17
N PRO A 81 -19.50 -16.13 -3.07
CA PRO A 81 -18.76 -17.25 -3.64
C PRO A 81 -18.49 -17.15 -5.16
N GLU A 82 -19.26 -16.35 -5.90
CA GLU A 82 -19.04 -16.12 -7.34
C GLU A 82 -17.73 -15.38 -7.63
N HIS A 83 -17.17 -14.67 -6.65
CA HIS A 83 -15.89 -13.93 -6.75
C HIS A 83 -14.66 -14.79 -6.37
N ALA A 84 -14.78 -16.12 -6.39
CA ALA A 84 -13.66 -16.99 -6.09
C ALA A 84 -12.54 -16.86 -7.14
N GLY A 85 -11.40 -16.32 -6.73
CA GLY A 85 -10.23 -16.10 -7.61
C GLY A 85 -10.03 -14.64 -8.01
N ASP A 86 -10.95 -13.75 -7.62
CA ASP A 86 -10.76 -12.31 -7.73
C ASP A 86 -9.60 -11.82 -6.87
N THR A 87 -8.97 -10.75 -7.31
CA THR A 87 -7.81 -10.15 -6.64
C THR A 87 -8.06 -8.67 -6.43
N ALA A 88 -7.59 -8.16 -5.30
CA ALA A 88 -7.46 -6.74 -5.02
C ALA A 88 -6.02 -6.44 -4.65
N ALA A 89 -5.52 -5.28 -5.08
CA ALA A 89 -4.15 -4.88 -4.85
C ALA A 89 -3.97 -3.37 -4.67
N ILE A 90 -3.11 -3.04 -3.73
CA ILE A 90 -2.51 -1.70 -3.64
C ILE A 90 -1.03 -1.76 -3.98
N MET A 91 -0.55 -0.68 -4.57
CA MET A 91 0.82 -0.48 -4.98
C MET A 91 1.37 0.79 -4.36
N SER A 92 2.57 0.70 -3.80
CA SER A 92 3.28 1.87 -3.27
C SER A 92 3.97 2.67 -4.38
N GLU A 93 4.22 3.93 -4.12
CA GLU A 93 5.18 4.72 -4.88
C GLU A 93 6.59 4.08 -4.89
N SER A 94 7.39 4.44 -5.90
CA SER A 94 8.75 3.92 -6.04
C SER A 94 9.64 4.35 -4.88
N ILE A 95 10.27 3.39 -4.22
CA ILE A 95 11.21 3.63 -3.12
C ILE A 95 12.65 3.35 -3.54
N LEU A 96 13.54 4.26 -3.15
CA LEU A 96 14.98 4.06 -3.22
C LEU A 96 15.43 3.33 -1.96
N LEU A 97 15.82 2.05 -2.09
CA LEU A 97 16.39 1.28 -0.99
C LEU A 97 17.90 1.45 -0.98
N THR A 98 18.45 1.95 0.13
CA THR A 98 19.90 2.05 0.32
C THR A 98 20.52 0.74 0.82
N ASP A 99 19.74 -0.09 1.52
CA ASP A 99 20.09 -1.42 2.01
C ASP A 99 18.81 -2.24 2.26
N LYS A 100 18.91 -3.36 2.98
CA LYS A 100 17.78 -4.15 3.46
C LYS A 100 16.96 -3.37 4.48
N SER A 101 15.65 -3.39 4.29
CA SER A 101 14.66 -2.80 5.21
C SER A 101 13.59 -3.84 5.53
N CYS A 102 12.99 -3.76 6.73
CA CYS A 102 11.77 -4.51 7.03
C CYS A 102 10.57 -3.67 6.62
N LEU A 103 9.77 -4.16 5.68
CA LEU A 103 8.40 -3.71 5.49
C LEU A 103 7.55 -4.43 6.54
N SER A 104 7.11 -3.67 7.53
CA SER A 104 6.22 -4.14 8.61
C SER A 104 4.78 -3.73 8.34
N PHE A 105 3.84 -4.60 8.65
CA PHE A 105 2.41 -4.35 8.47
C PHE A 105 1.59 -5.15 9.46
N TRP A 106 0.37 -4.71 9.71
CA TRP A 106 -0.62 -5.44 10.51
C TRP A 106 -1.69 -6.00 9.59
N TRP A 107 -2.11 -7.23 9.84
CA TRP A 107 -3.10 -7.89 9.00
C TRP A 107 -4.11 -8.69 9.82
N ASN A 108 -5.34 -8.75 9.30
CA ASN A 108 -6.41 -9.57 9.81
C ASN A 108 -7.06 -10.29 8.62
N MET A 109 -7.08 -11.61 8.65
CA MET A 109 -7.86 -12.43 7.73
C MET A 109 -8.79 -13.30 8.57
N ASN A 110 -10.05 -12.90 8.67
CA ASN A 110 -11.09 -13.61 9.39
C ASN A 110 -12.20 -14.02 8.42
N GLY A 111 -12.59 -15.30 8.43
CA GLY A 111 -13.63 -15.82 7.56
C GLY A 111 -13.34 -17.22 7.01
N SER A 112 -14.23 -17.70 6.16
CA SER A 112 -14.17 -19.04 5.54
C SER A 112 -13.78 -19.05 4.07
N GLY A 113 -14.00 -17.95 3.33
CA GLY A 113 -13.69 -17.81 1.90
C GLY A 113 -12.33 -17.16 1.61
N LEU A 114 -11.36 -17.31 2.51
CA LEU A 114 -10.10 -16.58 2.44
C LEU A 114 -9.16 -17.18 1.38
N GLY A 115 -8.68 -16.32 0.49
CA GLY A 115 -7.68 -16.61 -0.53
C GLY A 115 -6.24 -16.55 0.01
N LYS A 116 -5.41 -15.72 -0.64
CA LYS A 116 -3.96 -15.64 -0.37
C LYS A 116 -3.54 -14.20 -0.19
N PHE A 117 -3.11 -13.86 1.01
CA PHE A 117 -2.53 -12.54 1.26
C PHE A 117 -1.03 -12.56 1.01
N ARG A 118 -0.55 -11.66 0.15
CA ARG A 118 0.80 -11.65 -0.43
C ARG A 118 1.37 -10.26 -0.50
N VAL A 119 2.67 -10.17 -0.21
CA VAL A 119 3.48 -9.01 -0.57
C VAL A 119 4.35 -9.39 -1.75
N LYS A 120 4.25 -8.62 -2.83
CA LYS A 120 5.13 -8.69 -3.98
C LYS A 120 6.06 -7.47 -4.01
N ARG A 121 7.26 -7.67 -4.53
CA ARG A 121 8.15 -6.59 -4.94
C ARG A 121 8.19 -6.52 -6.46
N ILE A 122 8.11 -5.32 -7.00
CA ILE A 122 8.17 -5.03 -8.42
C ILE A 122 9.39 -4.15 -8.69
N ILE A 123 10.15 -4.46 -9.75
CA ILE A 123 11.25 -3.63 -10.25
C ILE A 123 10.68 -2.72 -11.34
N PRO A 124 10.58 -1.39 -11.13
CA PRO A 124 9.88 -0.49 -12.04
C PRO A 124 10.37 -0.56 -13.49
N ASP A 125 11.69 -0.61 -13.69
CA ASP A 125 12.29 -0.61 -15.04
C ASP A 125 11.96 -1.85 -15.88
N THR A 126 11.62 -2.97 -15.22
CA THR A 126 11.43 -4.26 -15.90
C THR A 126 10.04 -4.85 -15.71
N GLY A 127 9.25 -4.31 -14.79
CA GLY A 127 8.01 -4.93 -14.31
C GLY A 127 8.22 -6.27 -13.60
N PHE A 128 9.46 -6.69 -13.30
CA PHE A 128 9.72 -8.00 -12.72
C PHE A 128 9.15 -8.08 -11.30
N GLU A 129 8.22 -9.01 -11.11
CA GLU A 129 7.59 -9.27 -9.81
C GLU A 129 8.24 -10.43 -9.06
N LYS A 130 8.34 -10.30 -7.74
CA LYS A 130 8.71 -11.39 -6.83
C LYS A 130 7.82 -11.39 -5.61
N ILE A 131 7.16 -12.51 -5.33
CA ILE A 131 6.51 -12.74 -4.03
C ILE A 131 7.60 -12.82 -2.96
N ILE A 132 7.52 -11.93 -1.97
CA ILE A 132 8.47 -11.85 -0.86
C ILE A 132 7.85 -12.27 0.48
N TRP A 133 6.51 -12.33 0.55
CA TRP A 133 5.77 -12.84 1.71
C TRP A 133 4.38 -13.34 1.25
N GLU A 134 3.89 -14.42 1.84
CA GLU A 134 2.57 -15.00 1.55
C GLU A 134 2.03 -15.73 2.80
N VAL A 135 0.74 -15.56 3.08
CA VAL A 135 -0.03 -16.44 3.97
C VAL A 135 -1.25 -16.98 3.23
N GLN A 136 -1.60 -18.24 3.48
CA GLN A 136 -2.74 -18.91 2.89
C GLN A 136 -3.46 -19.75 3.94
N GLY A 137 -4.79 -19.64 4.00
CA GLY A 137 -5.61 -20.44 4.91
C GLY A 137 -5.41 -20.15 6.40
N GLU A 138 -4.54 -19.21 6.75
CA GLU A 138 -4.31 -18.78 8.11
C GLU A 138 -5.48 -17.90 8.57
N LYS A 139 -6.09 -18.26 9.70
CA LYS A 139 -7.23 -17.54 10.27
C LYS A 139 -6.81 -16.75 11.49
N THR A 140 -7.18 -15.49 11.49
CA THR A 140 -7.10 -14.60 12.65
C THR A 140 -8.41 -14.63 13.44
N ASN A 141 -8.35 -14.24 14.72
CA ASN A 141 -9.56 -13.94 15.47
C ASN A 141 -10.23 -12.69 14.85
N ALA A 142 -11.55 -12.58 14.93
CA ALA A 142 -12.33 -11.47 14.39
C ALA A 142 -11.91 -10.09 14.93
N THR A 143 -11.19 -10.03 16.05
CA THR A 143 -10.71 -8.78 16.66
C THR A 143 -9.19 -8.66 16.73
N ALA A 144 -8.43 -9.67 16.31
CA ALA A 144 -6.99 -9.73 16.56
C ALA A 144 -6.16 -9.45 15.30
N TRP A 145 -5.34 -8.41 15.35
CA TRP A 145 -4.33 -8.12 14.35
C TRP A 145 -3.11 -9.03 14.51
N ARG A 146 -2.50 -9.44 13.39
CA ARG A 146 -1.21 -10.14 13.36
C ARG A 146 -0.14 -9.24 12.76
N TYR A 147 1.05 -9.28 13.36
CA TYR A 147 2.21 -8.56 12.86
C TYR A 147 2.90 -9.34 11.75
N GLY A 148 3.13 -8.68 10.62
CA GLY A 148 3.96 -9.14 9.52
C GLY A 148 5.21 -8.26 9.40
N CYS A 149 6.35 -8.88 9.08
CA CYS A 149 7.56 -8.18 8.67
C CYS A 149 8.22 -8.96 7.54
N VAL A 150 8.44 -8.31 6.40
CA VAL A 150 9.14 -8.88 5.26
C VAL A 150 10.36 -8.05 4.93
N THR A 151 11.49 -8.72 4.69
CA THR A 151 12.69 -8.01 4.23
C THR A 151 12.50 -7.58 2.78
N VAL A 152 12.66 -6.29 2.52
CA VAL A 152 12.79 -5.71 1.18
C VAL A 152 14.24 -5.27 1.02
N TRP A 153 14.84 -5.49 -0.14
CA TRP A 153 16.26 -5.21 -0.38
C TRP A 153 16.50 -4.58 -1.73
N LYS A 154 17.55 -3.75 -1.81
CA LYS A 154 18.04 -3.16 -3.05
C LYS A 154 18.34 -4.25 -4.08
N VAL A 155 17.80 -4.08 -5.29
CA VAL A 155 18.21 -4.80 -6.50
C VAL A 155 19.08 -3.82 -7.32
N ASN A 156 19.80 -4.27 -8.35
CA ASN A 156 20.65 -3.38 -9.17
C ASN A 156 19.92 -2.19 -9.83
N SER A 157 18.58 -2.11 -9.71
CA SER A 157 17.76 -0.93 -10.01
C SER A 157 17.69 0.02 -8.81
N ASP A 158 17.78 1.32 -9.07
CA ASP A 158 17.71 2.30 -7.99
C ASP A 158 16.33 2.40 -7.34
N SER A 159 15.26 1.93 -8.00
CA SER A 159 13.89 1.92 -7.49
C SER A 159 13.34 0.50 -7.24
N ASN A 160 12.51 0.35 -6.21
CA ASN A 160 11.67 -0.82 -5.96
C ASN A 160 10.25 -0.36 -5.61
N VAL A 161 9.25 -1.12 -5.98
CA VAL A 161 7.86 -0.91 -5.58
C VAL A 161 7.37 -2.15 -4.82
N CYS A 162 6.60 -1.95 -3.76
CA CYS A 162 5.90 -3.06 -3.09
C CYS A 162 4.42 -3.01 -3.43
N SER A 163 3.87 -4.16 -3.80
CA SER A 163 2.44 -4.34 -4.03
C SER A 163 1.90 -5.39 -3.08
N LEU A 164 0.75 -5.10 -2.49
CA LEU A 164 0.06 -5.95 -1.55
C LEU A 164 -1.16 -6.55 -2.25
N TYR A 165 -1.24 -7.87 -2.36
CA TYR A 165 -2.35 -8.61 -2.97
C TYR A 165 -3.09 -9.43 -1.92
N ILE A 166 -4.42 -9.45 -1.95
CA ILE A 166 -5.26 -10.31 -1.09
C ILE A 166 -6.02 -11.34 -1.92
#